data_AF-A0A9D6MMW0-F1
#
_entry.id   AF-A0A9D6MMW0-F1
#
_cell.length_a   1.000
_cell.length_b   1.000
_cell.length_c   1.000
_cell.angle_alpha   90.00
_cell.angle_beta   90.00
_cell.angle_gamma   90.00
#
_symmetry.space_group_name_H-M   'P 1'
#
loop_
_entity.id
_entity.type
_entity.pdbx_description
1 polymer ?
#
loop_
_entity_poly.entity_id
_entity_poly.type
_entity_poly.pdbx_seq_one_letter_code
_entity_poly.pdbx_strand_id
1 'polypeptide(L)'
;MVEHSDVYIVGRLIERLRLLIAVSEEIPTETKLQTQGILKMLQAEVADPEEEHDQARVRAHYALLYDDLEPYADLEALLSAMRTFISYL
;
A
#
# COMPACT_ATOMS: atom_id res chain seq x y z
N MET A 1 15.11 -2.62 -21.59
CA MET A 1 14.33 -2.27 -20.38
C MET A 1 14.17 -3.57 -19.60
N VAL A 2 14.47 -3.57 -18.30
CA VAL A 2 14.18 -4.74 -17.46
C VAL A 2 12.69 -4.65 -17.13
N GLU A 3 11.89 -5.63 -17.56
CA GLU A 3 10.51 -5.74 -17.09
C GLU A 3 10.52 -6.18 -15.63
N HIS A 4 9.81 -5.44 -14.78
CA HIS A 4 9.64 -5.77 -13.38
C HIS A 4 8.30 -6.48 -13.19
N SER A 5 8.26 -7.49 -12.33
CA SER A 5 6.99 -8.15 -11.98
C SER A 5 6.08 -7.23 -11.17
N ASP A 6 4.77 -7.47 -11.24
CA ASP A 6 3.78 -6.70 -10.47
C ASP A 6 4.05 -6.76 -8.97
N VAL A 7 4.41 -7.95 -8.45
CA VAL A 7 4.85 -8.14 -7.05
C VAL A 7 6.02 -7.20 -6.69
N TYR A 8 7.01 -7.06 -7.58
CA TYR A 8 8.12 -6.14 -7.35
C TYR A 8 7.64 -4.70 -7.31
N ILE A 9 6.81 -4.27 -8.26
CA ILE A 9 6.31 -2.89 -8.33
C ILE A 9 5.45 -2.56 -7.11
N VAL A 10 4.54 -3.44 -6.72
CA VAL A 10 3.73 -3.32 -5.51
C VAL A 10 4.60 -3.16 -4.27
N GLY A 11 5.65 -3.98 -4.12
CA GLY A 11 6.62 -3.84 -3.03
C GLY A 11 7.27 -2.45 -2.99
N ARG A 12 7.66 -1.91 -4.14
CA ARG A 12 8.24 -0.55 -4.25
C ARG A 12 7.23 0.54 -3.89
N LEU A 13 5.96 0.40 -4.28
CA LEU A 13 4.90 1.34 -3.92
C LEU A 13 4.68 1.37 -2.41
N ILE A 14 4.63 0.19 -1.77
CA ILE A 14 4.50 0.07 -0.31
C ILE A 14 5.70 0.71 0.40
N GLU A 15 6.93 0.46 -0.04
CA GLU A 15 8.12 1.11 0.51
C GLU A 15 8.04 2.64 0.40
N ARG A 16 7.57 3.16 -0.74
CA ARG A 16 7.43 4.59 -0.95
C ARG A 16 6.36 5.21 -0.04
N LEU A 17 5.21 4.55 0.11
CA LEU A 17 4.15 4.94 1.05
C LEU A 17 4.72 5.04 2.48
N ARG A 18 5.43 4.01 2.94
CA ARG A 18 6.03 3.99 4.28
C ARG A 18 7.00 5.14 4.51
N LEU A 19 7.82 5.48 3.52
CA LEU A 19 8.75 6.61 3.62
C LEU A 19 8.02 7.94 3.71
N LEU A 20 7.05 8.19 2.83
CA LEU A 20 6.30 9.45 2.80
C LEU A 20 5.51 9.66 4.10
N ILE A 21 4.88 8.60 4.63
CA ILE A 21 4.19 8.64 5.93
C ILE A 21 5.16 9.00 7.05
N ALA A 22 6.34 8.39 7.06
CA ALA A 22 7.32 8.63 8.12
C ALA A 22 7.81 10.08 8.14
N VAL A 23 8.12 10.64 6.97
CA VAL A 23 8.74 11.99 6.86
C VAL A 23 7.75 13.14 6.84
N SER A 24 6.47 12.91 6.54
CA SER A 24 5.48 13.99 6.46
C SER A 24 5.20 14.62 7.82
N GLU A 25 5.33 15.93 7.95
CA GLU A 25 4.99 16.65 9.18
C GLU A 25 3.48 16.89 9.33
N GLU A 26 2.70 16.70 8.26
CA GLU A 26 1.26 16.97 8.20
C GLU A 26 0.40 15.81 8.71
N ILE A 27 0.96 14.59 8.73
CA ILE A 27 0.24 13.39 9.16
C ILE A 27 0.33 13.24 10.68
N PRO A 28 -0.80 13.13 11.40
CA PRO A 28 -0.80 12.89 12.83
C PRO A 28 -0.02 11.62 13.21
N THR A 29 0.71 11.67 14.32
CA THR A 29 1.52 10.53 14.80
C THR A 29 0.71 9.24 14.94
N GLU A 30 -0.54 9.32 15.39
CA GLU A 30 -1.44 8.17 15.50
C GLU A 30 -1.71 7.53 14.13
N THR A 31 -2.10 8.33 13.14
CA THR A 31 -2.28 7.89 11.74
C THR A 31 -1.00 7.27 11.19
N LYS A 32 0.18 7.85 11.48
CA LYS A 32 1.46 7.25 11.06
C LYS A 32 1.66 5.85 11.66
N LEU A 33 1.42 5.68 12.96
CA LEU A 33 1.62 4.39 13.63
C LEU A 33 0.65 3.33 13.12
N GLN A 34 -0.63 3.68 12.97
CA GLN A 34 -1.67 2.79 12.45
C GLN A 34 -1.36 2.34 11.03
N THR A 35 -1.14 3.29 10.12
CA THR A 35 -0.94 3.01 8.69
C THR A 35 0.36 2.24 8.43
N GLN A 36 1.43 2.47 9.19
CA GLN A 36 2.66 1.66 9.10
C GLN A 36 2.42 0.19 9.48
N GLY A 37 1.57 -0.07 10.48
CA GLY A 37 1.16 -1.42 10.86
C GLY A 37 0.39 -2.10 9.73
N ILE A 38 -0.60 -1.41 9.17
CA ILE A 38 -1.44 -1.96 8.09
C ILE A 38 -0.62 -2.18 6.81
N LEU A 39 0.28 -1.26 6.44
CA LEU A 39 1.19 -1.44 5.29
C LEU A 39 2.08 -2.67 5.44
N LYS A 40 2.54 -2.99 6.66
CA LYS A 40 3.31 -4.20 6.92
C LYS A 40 2.46 -5.46 6.72
N MET A 41 1.20 -5.45 7.15
CA MET A 41 0.28 -6.57 6.94
C MET A 41 -0.05 -6.73 5.45
N LEU A 42 -0.37 -5.63 4.75
CA LEU A 42 -0.60 -5.65 3.31
C LEU A 42 0.62 -6.20 2.55
N GLN A 43 1.83 -5.75 2.89
CA GLN A 43 3.07 -6.23 2.27
C GLN A 43 3.25 -7.75 2.42
N ALA A 44 2.90 -8.31 3.58
CA ALA A 44 3.00 -9.74 3.81
C ALA A 44 1.97 -10.52 2.97
N GLU A 45 0.75 -10.00 2.84
CA GLU A 45 -0.33 -10.64 2.07
C GLU A 45 -0.12 -10.56 0.54
N VAL A 46 0.71 -9.62 0.06
CA VAL A 46 1.03 -9.44 -1.37
C VAL A 46 2.48 -9.80 -1.71
N ALA A 47 3.16 -10.55 -0.83
CA ALA A 47 4.54 -10.97 -1.02
C ALA A 47 4.67 -12.15 -2.01
N ASP A 48 3.60 -12.92 -2.15
CA ASP A 48 3.51 -14.11 -3.00
C ASP A 48 2.86 -13.74 -4.35
N PRO A 49 2.77 -14.65 -5.33
CA PRO A 49 2.03 -14.42 -6.57
C PRO A 49 0.54 -14.16 -6.34
N GLU A 50 -0.10 -13.42 -7.25
CA GLU A 50 -1.49 -12.94 -7.09
C GLU A 50 -2.50 -14.08 -6.90
N GLU A 51 -2.24 -15.25 -7.51
CA GLU A 51 -3.08 -16.44 -7.39
C GLU A 51 -3.13 -17.03 -5.97
N GLU A 52 -2.16 -16.70 -5.13
CA GLU A 52 -2.03 -17.19 -3.75
C GLU A 52 -2.57 -16.19 -2.71
N HIS A 53 -2.93 -14.97 -3.13
CA HIS A 53 -3.41 -13.93 -2.23
C HIS A 53 -4.76 -14.28 -1.57
N ASP A 54 -4.89 -13.99 -0.28
CA ASP A 54 -6.22 -13.85 0.35
C ASP A 54 -6.84 -12.51 -0.07
N GLN A 55 -7.55 -12.52 -1.20
CA GLN A 55 -8.11 -11.31 -1.82
C GLN A 55 -8.99 -10.49 -0.85
N ALA A 56 -9.72 -11.17 0.04
CA ALA A 56 -10.58 -10.49 1.01
C ALA A 56 -9.75 -9.70 2.02
N ARG A 57 -8.65 -10.27 2.52
CA ARG A 57 -7.73 -9.56 3.43
C ARG A 57 -6.99 -8.44 2.74
N VAL A 58 -6.50 -8.66 1.52
CA VAL A 58 -5.80 -7.61 0.75
C VAL A 58 -6.73 -6.42 0.52
N ARG A 59 -7.98 -6.66 0.10
CA ARG A 59 -9.00 -5.60 -0.04
C ARG A 59 -9.30 -4.88 1.28
N ALA A 60 -9.40 -5.62 2.39
CA ALA A 60 -9.68 -5.03 3.69
C ALA A 60 -8.52 -4.11 4.14
N HIS A 61 -7.27 -4.56 4.05
CA HIS A 61 -6.10 -3.73 4.37
C HIS A 61 -6.00 -2.52 3.44
N TYR A 62 -6.25 -2.71 2.14
CA TYR A 62 -6.22 -1.62 1.17
C TYR A 62 -7.29 -0.56 1.48
N ALA A 63 -8.53 -0.97 1.77
CA ALA A 63 -9.61 -0.06 2.11
C ALA A 63 -9.30 0.77 3.37
N LEU A 64 -8.77 0.14 4.42
CA LEU A 64 -8.36 0.85 5.63
C LEU A 64 -7.26 1.88 5.35
N LEU A 65 -6.27 1.52 4.52
CA LEU A 65 -5.23 2.46 4.12
C LEU A 65 -5.78 3.61 3.27
N TYR A 66 -6.71 3.32 2.37
CA TYR A 66 -7.32 4.33 1.52
C TYR A 66 -8.11 5.33 2.37
N ASP A 67 -8.96 4.87 3.27
CA ASP A 67 -9.75 5.74 4.16
C ASP A 67 -8.85 6.65 5.03
N ASP A 68 -7.76 6.11 5.56
CA ASP A 68 -6.83 6.87 6.41
C ASP A 68 -5.93 7.84 5.63
N LEU A 69 -5.61 7.52 4.36
CA LEU A 69 -4.58 8.23 3.58
C LEU A 69 -5.12 9.04 2.40
N GLU A 70 -6.38 8.87 2.01
CA GLU A 70 -7.05 9.65 0.96
C GLU A 70 -6.89 11.17 1.11
N PRO A 71 -6.94 11.76 2.32
CA PRO A 71 -6.73 13.20 2.48
C PRO A 71 -5.34 13.71 2.06
N TYR A 72 -4.36 12.83 1.87
CA TYR A 72 -2.99 13.18 1.50
C TYR A 72 -2.72 12.78 0.05
N ALA A 73 -2.83 13.75 -0.87
CA ALA A 73 -2.82 13.52 -2.33
C ALA A 73 -1.66 12.65 -2.85
N ASP A 74 -0.44 12.84 -2.33
CA ASP A 74 0.72 12.03 -2.76
C ASP A 74 0.59 10.56 -2.32
N LEU A 75 -0.03 10.29 -1.17
CA LEU A 75 -0.26 8.93 -0.67
C LEU A 75 -1.45 8.28 -1.39
N GLU A 76 -2.54 9.03 -1.59
CA GLU A 76 -3.70 8.61 -2.37
C GLU A 76 -3.30 8.21 -3.80
N ALA A 77 -2.44 9.01 -4.45
CA ALA A 77 -1.92 8.70 -5.79
C ALA A 77 -1.15 7.37 -5.82
N LEU A 78 -0.33 7.09 -4.81
CA LEU A 78 0.41 5.82 -4.72
C LEU A 78 -0.51 4.63 -4.46
N LEU A 79 -1.50 4.79 -3.57
CA LEU A 79 -2.52 3.76 -3.34
C LEU A 79 -3.37 3.51 -4.59
N SER A 80 -3.70 4.56 -5.35
CA SER A 80 -4.41 4.43 -6.62
C SER A 80 -3.57 3.71 -7.67
N ALA A 81 -2.26 3.99 -7.72
CA ALA A 81 -1.35 3.29 -8.62
C ALA A 81 -1.29 1.78 -8.35
N MET A 82 -1.40 1.35 -7.08
CA MET A 82 -1.41 -0.08 -6.73
C MET A 82 -2.54 -0.87 -7.42
N ARG A 83 -3.69 -0.26 -7.71
CA ARG A 83 -4.81 -0.91 -8.42
C ARG A 83 -4.45 -1.33 -9.85
N THR A 84 -3.41 -0.74 -10.43
CA THR A 84 -2.91 -1.13 -11.76
C THR A 84 -2.19 -2.49 -11.73
N PHE A 85 -1.67 -2.88 -10.57
CA PHE A 85 -0.80 -4.05 -10.40
C PHE A 85 -1.41 -5.17 -9.56
N ILE A 86 -2.60 -4.92 -8.98
CA ILE A 86 -3.36 -5.93 -8.24
C ILE A 86 -4.77 -5.92 -8.81
N SER A 87 -5.09 -6.93 -9.63
CA SER A 87 -6.24 -6.87 -10.55
C SER A 87 -7.62 -6.78 -9.86
N TYR A 88 -7.68 -7.15 -8.58
CA TYR A 88 -8.91 -7.23 -7.81
C TYR A 88 -9.09 -6.09 -6.80
N LEU A 89 -8.21 -5.10 -6.75
CA LEU A 89 -8.38 -3.88 -5.95
C LEU A 89 -9.15 -2.80 -6.71
#